data_AF-A0A831T673-F1
#
_entry.id   AF-A0A831T673-F1
#
_cell.length_a   1.000
_cell.length_b   1.000
_cell.length_c   1.000
_cell.angle_alpha   90.00
_cell.angle_beta   90.00
_cell.angle_gamma   90.00
#
_symmetry.space_group_name_H-M   'P 1'
#
loop_
_entity.id
_entity.type
_entity.pdbx_description
1 polymer ?
#
loop_
_entity_poly.entity_id
_entity_poly.type
_entity_poly.pdbx_seq_one_letter_code
_entity_poly.pdbx_strand_id
1 'polypeptide(L)'
;MRQRTGSAATLAVEGFGATSFGHATWPRVRSWFSRPDLARPTMIEPLRLRIGPLVLLGGALLVVLALAEQPVFVARAEPASDPLASEYAEQVRPLVKTYCTRCHSAKNAEAEVDLDRFGTFAEVRKDHRTWQKVLEMLDSGQMPPREDKQPTETERAAMIRWVRAYLKHEAKALAGDPGPVVLRRLSNAEYTFTIQDLTGVPLEPARQFPADGAAGEGFTNAGQALVMSPALLQKYLDAGKEIASHAVLLPDGIRFAPGTTRQDWSNELVAEIKRLYGQHADAQGKLPLARYLAATLEERDALLSGAKTPAQAAAERGLNPKYLGTLWQVLTQKETTPVLAAIRERWASCKPGDAANLAAEIGRWQQMLTRFQNVGHLKPWVVPVNPLVARQEVRLKLQPPAEGGEIVIHLGVGNAGD
;
A
#
# COMPACT_ATOMS: atom_id res chain seq x y z
N MET A 1 -60.42 -16.53 -79.63
CA MET A 1 -60.01 -17.20 -78.37
C MET A 1 -58.59 -17.72 -78.52
N ARG A 2 -57.61 -17.01 -77.96
CA ARG A 2 -56.20 -17.43 -77.87
C ARG A 2 -55.60 -16.86 -76.59
N GLN A 3 -54.84 -17.70 -75.89
CA GLN A 3 -54.03 -17.39 -74.71
C GLN A 3 -52.76 -16.58 -75.04
N ARG A 4 -52.20 -16.00 -73.97
CA ARG A 4 -50.95 -15.20 -73.83
C ARG A 4 -51.15 -13.72 -74.17
N THR A 5 -50.76 -12.74 -73.36
CA THR A 5 -49.61 -12.57 -72.44
C THR A 5 -49.94 -11.54 -71.34
N GLY A 6 -49.16 -11.51 -70.25
CA GLY A 6 -49.13 -10.41 -69.26
C GLY A 6 -47.82 -10.47 -68.46
N SER A 7 -46.87 -9.62 -68.84
CA SER A 7 -45.44 -9.66 -68.50
C SER A 7 -45.15 -9.16 -67.08
N ALA A 8 -44.39 -9.91 -66.29
CA ALA A 8 -43.72 -9.42 -65.09
C ALA A 8 -42.31 -8.95 -65.49
N ALA A 9 -42.06 -7.64 -65.45
CA ALA A 9 -40.73 -7.11 -65.70
C ALA A 9 -39.83 -7.39 -64.48
N THR A 10 -38.82 -8.24 -64.67
CA THR A 10 -37.76 -8.51 -63.69
C THR A 10 -36.54 -7.70 -64.12
N LEU A 11 -36.16 -6.68 -63.34
CA LEU A 11 -34.90 -5.97 -63.53
C LEU A 11 -33.81 -6.67 -62.69
N ALA A 12 -32.83 -7.26 -63.36
CA ALA A 12 -31.60 -7.74 -62.75
C ALA A 12 -30.53 -6.66 -62.97
N VAL A 13 -29.91 -6.19 -61.90
CA VAL A 13 -28.74 -5.30 -61.95
C VAL A 13 -27.54 -6.14 -61.53
N GLU A 14 -26.61 -6.37 -62.46
CA GLU A 14 -25.34 -7.05 -62.20
C GLU A 14 -24.31 -6.04 -61.68
N GLY A 15 -23.85 -6.25 -60.45
CA GLY A 15 -22.77 -5.47 -59.82
C GLY A 15 -21.44 -6.24 -59.87
N PHE A 16 -20.38 -5.53 -60.24
CA PHE A 16 -19.00 -6.02 -60.39
C PHE A 16 -18.43 -6.68 -59.14
N GLY A 17 -17.61 -7.70 -59.36
CA GLY A 17 -17.08 -8.63 -58.35
C GLY A 17 -16.22 -7.99 -57.24
N ALA A 18 -16.37 -8.53 -56.04
CA ALA A 18 -15.53 -8.23 -54.89
C ALA A 18 -14.39 -9.24 -54.80
N THR A 19 -13.16 -8.76 -54.99
CA THR A 19 -11.92 -9.43 -54.60
C THR A 19 -11.82 -9.52 -53.07
N SER A 20 -11.15 -10.58 -52.62
CA SER A 20 -11.01 -11.02 -51.24
C SER A 20 -10.57 -9.94 -50.24
N PHE A 21 -11.31 -9.77 -49.15
CA PHE A 21 -10.85 -9.03 -47.97
C PHE A 21 -9.88 -9.90 -47.14
N GLY A 22 -8.62 -9.45 -47.07
CA GLY A 22 -7.55 -10.08 -46.31
C GLY A 22 -7.77 -9.98 -44.79
N HIS A 23 -7.39 -11.05 -44.09
CA HIS A 23 -7.35 -11.14 -42.64
C HIS A 23 -6.26 -10.22 -42.07
N ALA A 24 -6.65 -9.22 -41.27
CA ALA A 24 -5.74 -8.52 -40.37
C ALA A 24 -5.87 -9.13 -38.96
N THR A 25 -4.85 -9.88 -38.56
CA THR A 25 -4.70 -10.47 -37.23
C THR A 25 -4.42 -9.39 -36.18
N TRP A 26 -5.17 -9.39 -35.08
CA TRP A 26 -4.94 -8.54 -33.91
C TRP A 26 -3.65 -8.93 -33.17
N PRO A 27 -2.76 -7.98 -32.82
CA PRO A 27 -1.61 -8.26 -31.98
C PRO A 27 -2.03 -8.56 -30.53
N ARG A 28 -1.35 -9.56 -29.95
CA ARG A 28 -1.51 -10.06 -28.58
C ARG A 28 -1.52 -8.95 -27.52
N VAL A 29 -2.58 -8.98 -26.70
CA VAL A 29 -2.73 -8.28 -25.42
C VAL A 29 -1.67 -8.79 -24.43
N ARG A 30 -0.50 -8.14 -24.36
CA ARG A 30 0.58 -8.53 -23.42
C ARG A 30 1.08 -7.41 -22.51
N SER A 31 0.54 -6.19 -22.61
CA SER A 31 1.01 -5.03 -21.82
C SER A 31 0.04 -4.56 -20.73
N TRP A 32 -1.01 -5.33 -20.40
CA TRP A 32 -2.06 -4.89 -19.46
C TRP A 32 -1.66 -4.95 -17.97
N PHE A 33 -0.51 -5.55 -17.64
CA PHE A 33 -0.05 -5.74 -16.25
C PHE A 33 1.30 -5.08 -15.95
N SER A 34 1.50 -3.84 -16.41
CA SER A 34 2.60 -3.01 -15.92
C SER A 34 2.00 -1.76 -15.28
N ARG A 35 1.89 -1.78 -13.94
CA ARG A 35 1.57 -0.60 -13.14
C ARG A 35 2.74 0.37 -13.22
N PRO A 36 2.59 1.62 -13.69
CA PRO A 36 3.45 2.71 -13.25
C PRO A 36 2.94 3.22 -11.89
N ASP A 37 3.87 3.56 -11.02
CA ASP A 37 3.67 4.37 -9.81
C ASP A 37 2.88 3.76 -8.63
N LEU A 38 3.58 2.89 -7.88
CA LEU A 38 3.56 3.00 -6.42
C LEU A 38 4.95 3.48 -5.99
N ALA A 39 5.04 4.77 -5.68
CA ALA A 39 6.21 5.40 -5.10
C ALA A 39 6.62 4.63 -3.83
N ARG A 40 7.78 3.98 -3.87
CA ARG A 40 8.44 3.44 -2.68
C ARG A 40 9.01 4.62 -1.88
N PRO A 41 8.86 4.65 -0.54
CA PRO A 41 9.58 5.63 0.26
C PRO A 41 11.09 5.45 0.04
N THR A 42 11.73 6.55 -0.28
CA THR A 42 13.16 6.70 -0.54
C THR A 42 13.99 6.10 0.58
N MET A 43 14.77 5.07 0.28
CA MET A 43 15.92 4.68 1.10
C MET A 43 16.90 5.85 1.15
N ILE A 44 17.26 6.27 2.35
CA ILE A 44 18.34 7.21 2.62
C ILE A 44 19.65 6.51 2.21
N GLU A 45 20.23 6.90 1.07
CA GLU A 45 21.59 6.50 0.71
C GLU A 45 22.61 7.23 1.61
N PRO A 46 23.68 6.56 2.06
CA PRO A 46 24.74 7.22 2.81
C PRO A 46 25.60 8.08 1.88
N LEU A 47 25.75 9.35 2.25
CA LEU A 47 26.60 10.35 1.59
C LEU A 47 28.05 9.85 1.49
N ARG A 48 28.45 9.35 0.31
CA ARG A 48 29.86 9.03 0.01
C ARG A 48 30.58 10.30 -0.42
N LEU A 49 31.34 10.88 0.50
CA LEU A 49 32.23 12.02 0.23
C LEU A 49 33.37 11.56 -0.69
N ARG A 50 33.37 12.00 -1.95
CA ARG A 50 34.50 11.86 -2.89
C ARG A 50 35.54 12.92 -2.57
N ILE A 51 36.63 12.53 -1.93
CA ILE A 51 37.84 13.36 -1.79
C ILE A 51 38.72 13.08 -3.02
N GLY A 52 38.82 14.05 -3.93
CA GLY A 52 39.76 14.00 -5.05
C GLY A 52 41.19 14.33 -4.60
N PRO A 53 42.23 13.86 -5.31
CA PRO A 53 43.62 14.11 -4.93
C PRO A 53 44.00 15.55 -5.34
N LEU A 54 44.38 16.38 -4.36
CA LEU A 54 45.01 17.67 -4.65
C LEU A 54 46.52 17.47 -4.77
N VAL A 55 47.02 17.78 -5.96
CA VAL A 55 48.42 17.75 -6.35
C VAL A 55 49.19 18.89 -5.67
N LEU A 56 50.32 18.50 -5.07
CA LEU A 56 51.60 19.21 -4.87
C LEU A 56 51.61 20.75 -5.00
N LEU A 57 51.95 21.43 -3.90
CA LEU A 57 52.86 22.58 -3.90
C LEU A 57 53.79 22.45 -2.70
N GLY A 58 55.03 22.07 -2.98
CA GLY A 58 56.12 22.04 -2.02
C GLY A 58 56.67 23.43 -1.75
N GLY A 59 57.32 23.57 -0.59
CA GLY A 59 58.20 24.69 -0.29
C GLY A 59 57.81 25.47 0.96
N ALA A 60 58.18 24.95 2.13
CA ALA A 60 58.66 25.70 3.30
C ALA A 60 58.59 24.80 4.56
N LEU A 61 59.43 23.75 4.61
CA LEU A 61 59.68 23.01 5.84
C LEU A 61 61.20 22.92 6.06
N LEU A 62 61.76 24.02 6.59
CA LEU A 62 63.07 24.10 7.23
C LEU A 62 63.02 25.39 8.04
N VAL A 63 62.80 25.31 9.37
CA VAL A 63 63.24 26.27 10.42
C VAL A 63 62.59 26.05 11.81
N VAL A 64 61.66 25.11 12.03
CA VAL A 64 61.11 24.89 13.40
C VAL A 64 61.15 23.42 13.84
N LEU A 65 62.35 22.84 13.88
CA LEU A 65 62.62 21.49 14.39
C LEU A 65 63.78 21.53 15.41
N ALA A 66 63.63 22.35 16.46
CA ALA A 66 64.67 22.48 17.49
C ALA A 66 64.18 22.89 18.91
N LEU A 67 62.90 22.73 19.28
CA LEU A 67 62.42 23.08 20.63
C LEU A 67 61.30 22.16 21.18
N ALA A 68 61.42 20.84 21.01
CA ALA A 68 60.43 19.91 21.58
C ALA A 68 61.07 18.64 22.16
N GLU A 69 61.96 18.79 23.13
CA GLU A 69 62.31 17.71 24.06
C GLU A 69 62.23 18.26 25.49
N GLN A 70 61.05 18.15 26.10
CA GLN A 70 60.88 18.17 27.55
C GLN A 70 60.07 16.93 27.93
N PRO A 71 60.58 16.07 28.82
CA PRO A 71 59.84 14.89 29.25
C PRO A 71 58.66 15.33 30.12
N VAL A 72 57.44 15.10 29.63
CA VAL A 72 56.23 15.28 30.41
C VAL A 72 56.13 14.11 31.39
N PHE A 73 56.50 14.35 32.65
CA PHE A 73 56.15 13.46 33.75
C PHE A 73 54.62 13.53 33.95
N VAL A 74 53.91 12.50 33.45
CA VAL A 74 52.51 12.28 33.83
C VAL A 74 52.52 11.75 35.26
N ALA A 75 52.29 12.63 36.23
CA ALA A 75 51.95 12.23 37.58
C ALA A 75 50.67 11.38 37.51
N ARG A 76 50.77 10.11 37.88
CA ARG A 76 49.60 9.23 38.01
C ARG A 76 48.82 9.72 39.22
N ALA A 77 47.69 10.39 38.97
CA ALA A 77 46.74 10.74 40.02
C ALA A 77 46.34 9.44 40.75
N GLU A 78 46.57 9.38 42.06
CA GLU A 78 46.00 8.34 42.91
C GLU A 78 44.47 8.40 42.77
N PRO A 79 43.78 7.26 42.67
CA PRO A 79 42.32 7.27 42.55
C PRO A 79 41.74 7.93 43.79
N ALA A 80 41.05 9.05 43.60
CA ALA A 80 40.26 9.69 44.64
C ALA A 80 39.32 8.64 45.25
N SER A 81 39.37 8.48 46.57
CA SER A 81 38.50 7.56 47.30
C SER A 81 37.04 7.94 47.05
N ASP A 82 36.23 6.95 46.65
CA ASP A 82 34.79 7.11 46.50
C ASP A 82 34.19 7.49 47.88
N PRO A 83 33.60 8.69 48.05
CA PRO A 83 33.12 9.16 49.34
C PRO A 83 32.08 8.22 49.96
N LEU A 84 31.24 7.58 49.14
CA LEU A 84 30.25 6.60 49.61
C LEU A 84 30.92 5.31 50.10
N ALA A 85 32.00 4.89 49.45
CA ALA A 85 32.76 3.72 49.88
C ALA A 85 33.47 3.95 51.22
N SER A 86 34.03 5.15 51.44
CA SER A 86 34.65 5.53 52.72
C SER A 86 33.62 5.61 53.84
N GLU A 87 32.50 6.30 53.61
CA GLU A 87 31.41 6.41 54.60
C GLU A 87 30.79 5.04 54.91
N TYR A 88 30.73 4.14 53.93
CA TYR A 88 30.30 2.75 54.17
C TYR A 88 31.22 2.01 55.14
N ALA A 89 32.52 2.02 54.87
CA ALA A 89 33.49 1.27 55.63
C ALA A 89 33.63 1.79 57.08
N GLU A 90 33.59 3.12 57.24
CA GLU A 90 33.84 3.79 58.51
C GLU A 90 32.60 3.95 59.39
N GLN A 91 31.42 4.19 58.79
CA GLN A 91 30.22 4.56 59.53
C GLN A 91 29.12 3.52 59.41
N VAL A 92 28.75 3.10 58.20
CA VAL A 92 27.56 2.24 58.01
C VAL A 92 27.82 0.78 58.36
N ARG A 93 28.93 0.21 57.88
CA ARG A 93 29.26 -1.21 58.10
C ARG A 93 29.37 -1.58 59.59
N PRO A 94 30.02 -0.78 60.46
CA PRO A 94 30.01 -1.05 61.90
C PRO A 94 28.61 -1.06 62.51
N LEU A 95 27.72 -0.17 62.07
CA LEU A 95 26.32 -0.11 62.54
C LEU A 95 25.54 -1.34 62.06
N VAL A 96 25.68 -1.74 60.79
CA VAL A 96 25.08 -2.97 60.26
C VAL A 96 25.55 -4.19 61.04
N LYS A 97 26.85 -4.28 61.34
CA LYS A 97 27.41 -5.37 62.15
C LYS A 97 26.94 -5.36 63.60
N THR A 98 26.61 -4.20 64.15
CA THR A 98 26.17 -4.05 65.54
C THR A 98 24.69 -4.36 65.71
N TYR A 99 23.86 -3.93 64.76
CA TYR A 99 22.41 -3.92 64.90
C TYR A 99 21.68 -4.96 64.02
N CYS A 100 22.29 -5.43 62.93
CA CYS A 100 21.57 -6.23 61.93
C CYS A 100 22.08 -7.68 61.79
N THR A 101 23.40 -7.91 61.85
CA THR A 101 23.98 -9.23 61.49
C THR A 101 23.69 -10.36 62.48
N ARG A 102 23.18 -10.05 63.68
CA ARG A 102 22.73 -11.09 64.63
C ARG A 102 21.60 -11.96 64.04
N CYS A 103 20.67 -11.32 63.31
CA CYS A 103 19.50 -11.94 62.68
C CYS A 103 19.56 -12.01 61.15
N HIS A 104 20.47 -11.24 60.52
CA HIS A 104 20.66 -11.18 59.07
C HIS A 104 22.13 -11.43 58.68
N SER A 105 22.62 -12.64 58.94
CA SER A 105 23.94 -13.13 58.53
C SER A 105 23.84 -14.46 57.79
N ALA A 106 24.94 -14.92 57.20
CA ALA A 106 25.01 -16.22 56.54
C ALA A 106 24.57 -17.41 57.43
N LYS A 107 24.69 -17.28 58.76
CA LYS A 107 24.26 -18.33 59.72
C LYS A 107 22.80 -18.21 60.14
N ASN A 108 22.27 -16.99 60.21
CA ASN A 108 20.90 -16.67 60.59
C ASN A 108 20.38 -15.66 59.56
N ALA A 109 19.72 -16.12 58.51
CA ALA A 109 19.25 -15.29 57.40
C ALA A 109 17.72 -15.09 57.49
N GLU A 110 17.25 -14.39 58.52
CA GLU A 110 15.83 -14.08 58.66
C GLU A 110 15.32 -13.34 57.42
N ALA A 111 14.12 -13.71 56.97
CA ALA A 111 13.51 -13.24 55.72
C ALA A 111 14.41 -13.41 54.47
N GLU A 112 15.31 -14.39 54.48
CA GLU A 112 16.27 -14.69 53.39
C GLU A 112 17.26 -13.53 53.14
N VAL A 113 17.51 -12.69 54.14
CA VAL A 113 18.44 -11.56 54.04
C VAL A 113 19.74 -11.88 54.80
N ASP A 114 20.85 -11.91 54.05
CA ASP A 114 22.21 -11.95 54.58
C ASP A 114 22.89 -10.60 54.32
N LEU A 115 23.14 -9.85 55.41
CA LEU A 115 23.85 -8.57 55.37
C LEU A 115 25.35 -8.72 55.65
N ASP A 116 25.80 -9.87 56.16
CA ASP A 116 27.20 -10.12 56.50
C ASP A 116 28.07 -10.29 55.24
N ARG A 117 27.46 -10.74 54.13
CA ARG A 117 28.11 -10.80 52.81
C ARG A 117 28.48 -9.45 52.20
N PHE A 118 27.98 -8.33 52.74
CA PHE A 118 28.33 -7.00 52.28
C PHE A 118 29.58 -6.48 53.01
N GLY A 119 30.67 -7.24 52.96
CA GLY A 119 31.93 -6.88 53.62
C GLY A 119 32.58 -5.60 53.05
N THR A 120 32.29 -5.29 51.79
CA THR A 120 32.88 -4.18 51.01
C THR A 120 31.81 -3.41 50.24
N PHE A 121 32.09 -2.15 49.88
CA PHE A 121 31.19 -1.37 49.04
C PHE A 121 30.99 -1.98 47.65
N ALA A 122 31.99 -2.70 47.13
CA ALA A 122 31.87 -3.44 45.87
C ALA A 122 30.83 -4.56 45.95
N GLU A 123 30.64 -5.19 47.11
CA GLU A 123 29.59 -6.19 47.32
C GLU A 123 28.21 -5.54 47.47
N VAL A 124 28.13 -4.38 48.12
CA VAL A 124 26.89 -3.57 48.18
C VAL A 124 26.37 -3.29 46.77
N ARG A 125 27.25 -2.83 45.86
CA ARG A 125 26.92 -2.56 44.45
C ARG A 125 26.41 -3.77 43.66
N LYS A 126 26.61 -5.01 44.12
CA LYS A 126 26.09 -6.19 43.41
C LYS A 126 24.62 -6.47 43.68
N ASP A 127 24.02 -5.88 44.72
CA ASP A 127 22.63 -6.15 45.09
C ASP A 127 21.92 -4.93 45.69
N HIS A 128 21.50 -4.02 44.83
CA HIS A 128 20.73 -2.83 45.22
C HIS A 128 19.37 -3.17 45.84
N ARG A 129 18.76 -4.30 45.46
CA ARG A 129 17.40 -4.68 45.91
C ARG A 129 17.38 -4.98 47.40
N THR A 130 18.40 -5.66 47.91
CA THR A 130 18.53 -5.89 49.36
C THR A 130 18.65 -4.56 50.11
N TRP A 131 19.41 -3.60 49.60
CA TRP A 131 19.56 -2.27 50.22
C TRP A 131 18.29 -1.39 50.12
N GLN A 132 17.44 -1.58 49.11
CA GLN A 132 16.10 -0.96 49.07
C GLN A 132 15.22 -1.48 50.22
N LYS A 133 15.24 -2.79 50.49
CA LYS A 133 14.52 -3.37 51.63
C LYS A 133 15.07 -2.86 52.96
N VAL A 134 16.39 -2.78 53.11
CA VAL A 134 17.04 -2.21 54.31
C VAL A 134 16.58 -0.77 54.54
N LEU A 135 16.52 0.05 53.48
CA LEU A 135 16.00 1.41 53.58
C LEU A 135 14.56 1.42 54.09
N GLU A 136 13.67 0.62 53.49
CA GLU A 136 12.26 0.54 53.88
C GLU A 136 12.08 0.13 55.36
N MET A 137 12.85 -0.86 55.82
CA MET A 137 12.79 -1.33 57.20
C MET A 137 13.36 -0.32 58.21
N LEU A 138 14.43 0.40 57.85
CA LEU A 138 14.99 1.46 58.68
C LEU A 138 14.08 2.69 58.74
N ASP A 139 13.49 3.09 57.60
CA ASP A 139 12.61 4.26 57.45
C ASP A 139 11.27 4.05 58.17
N SER A 140 10.73 2.84 58.12
CA SER A 140 9.52 2.46 58.88
C SER A 140 9.78 2.16 60.36
N GLY A 141 11.05 2.11 60.78
CA GLY A 141 11.43 1.79 62.16
C GLY A 141 11.10 0.34 62.59
N GLN A 142 10.81 -0.55 61.64
CA GLN A 142 10.49 -1.95 61.92
C GLN A 142 11.73 -2.78 62.26
N MET A 143 12.91 -2.35 61.78
CA MET A 143 14.19 -2.99 62.08
C MET A 143 15.16 -2.02 62.78
N PRO A 144 15.94 -2.52 63.76
CA PRO A 144 15.83 -3.84 64.41
C PRO A 144 14.49 -4.01 65.20
N PRO A 145 14.06 -5.23 65.54
CA PRO A 145 12.87 -5.47 66.36
C PRO A 145 12.94 -4.78 67.72
N ARG A 146 11.80 -4.46 68.33
CA ARG A 146 11.72 -3.66 69.57
C ARG A 146 12.49 -4.28 70.74
N GLU A 147 12.58 -5.61 70.74
CA GLU A 147 13.23 -6.44 71.76
C GLU A 147 14.76 -6.44 71.62
N ASP A 148 15.29 -5.94 70.51
CA ASP A 148 16.71 -5.91 70.20
C ASP A 148 17.36 -4.55 70.41
N LYS A 149 18.70 -4.57 70.38
CA LYS A 149 19.50 -3.35 70.50
C LYS A 149 19.12 -2.37 69.37
N GLN A 150 18.63 -1.20 69.75
CA GLN A 150 18.24 -0.16 68.80
C GLN A 150 19.42 0.79 68.52
N PRO A 151 19.58 1.25 67.26
CA PRO A 151 20.44 2.39 66.97
C PRO A 151 19.85 3.67 67.58
N THR A 152 20.73 4.60 67.98
CA THR A 152 20.32 5.96 68.29
C THR A 152 19.69 6.64 67.07
N GLU A 153 18.90 7.69 67.29
CA GLU A 153 18.28 8.43 66.19
C GLU A 153 19.33 8.96 65.19
N THR A 154 20.46 9.44 65.69
CA THR A 154 21.59 9.91 64.86
C THR A 154 22.20 8.79 64.03
N GLU A 155 22.39 7.59 64.59
CA GLU A 155 22.92 6.42 63.86
C GLU A 155 21.94 5.91 62.81
N ARG A 156 20.64 5.84 63.14
CA ARG A 156 19.58 5.47 62.20
C ARG A 156 19.52 6.46 61.04
N ALA A 157 19.50 7.76 61.33
CA ALA A 157 19.50 8.81 60.32
C ALA A 157 20.76 8.76 59.44
N ALA A 158 21.92 8.42 60.01
CA ALA A 158 23.16 8.24 59.25
C ALA A 158 23.07 7.06 58.28
N MET A 159 22.56 5.90 58.72
CA MET A 159 22.33 4.75 57.84
C MET A 159 21.33 5.08 56.73
N ILE A 160 20.17 5.66 57.06
CA ILE A 160 19.14 6.04 56.07
C ILE A 160 19.72 7.02 55.04
N ARG A 161 20.43 8.06 55.50
CA ARG A 161 21.07 9.05 54.62
C ARG A 161 22.02 8.38 53.65
N TRP A 162 22.91 7.53 54.15
CA TRP A 162 23.89 6.85 53.32
C TRP A 162 23.22 5.91 52.32
N VAL A 163 22.25 5.07 52.75
CA VAL A 163 21.55 4.15 51.84
C VAL A 163 20.80 4.92 50.75
N ARG A 164 20.12 6.03 51.10
CA ARG A 164 19.48 6.91 50.11
C ARG A 164 20.49 7.52 49.13
N ALA A 165 21.62 8.01 49.63
CA ALA A 165 22.66 8.60 48.80
C ALA A 165 23.28 7.57 47.84
N TYR A 166 23.54 6.37 48.34
CA TYR A 166 24.00 5.22 47.57
C TYR A 166 23.00 4.82 46.48
N LEU A 167 21.74 4.55 46.82
CA LEU A 167 20.72 4.16 45.85
C LEU A 167 20.50 5.24 44.78
N LYS A 168 20.56 6.53 45.17
CA LYS A 168 20.48 7.66 44.23
C LYS A 168 21.71 7.75 43.32
N HIS A 169 22.91 7.46 43.84
CA HIS A 169 24.13 7.42 43.05
C HIS A 169 24.07 6.31 42.01
N GLU A 170 23.73 5.09 42.42
CA GLU A 170 23.61 3.94 41.50
C GLU A 170 22.51 4.16 40.46
N ALA A 171 21.34 4.67 40.85
CA ALA A 171 20.27 4.97 39.91
C ALA A 171 20.66 6.01 38.85
N LYS A 172 21.51 6.98 39.20
CA LYS A 172 22.06 7.94 38.24
C LYS A 172 23.15 7.32 37.37
N ALA A 173 24.02 6.50 37.94
CA ALA A 173 25.08 5.82 37.21
C ALA A 173 24.52 4.84 36.16
N LEU A 174 23.38 4.22 36.47
CA LEU A 174 22.63 3.31 35.59
C LEU A 174 21.54 4.03 34.77
N ALA A 175 21.44 5.36 34.84
CA ALA A 175 20.41 6.09 34.12
C ALA A 175 20.61 5.93 32.60
N GLY A 176 19.59 5.37 31.94
CA GLY A 176 19.61 5.08 30.50
C GLY A 176 19.96 3.64 30.15
N ASP A 177 20.36 2.81 31.11
CA ASP A 177 20.41 1.36 30.95
C ASP A 177 19.01 0.80 31.23
N PRO A 178 18.26 0.30 30.23
CA PRO A 178 16.96 -0.33 30.44
C PRO A 178 17.05 -1.69 31.16
N GLY A 179 18.27 -2.13 31.48
CA GLY A 179 18.56 -3.46 31.98
C GLY A 179 18.57 -4.49 30.85
N PRO A 180 18.58 -5.79 31.21
CA PRO A 180 18.60 -6.86 30.21
C PRO A 180 17.37 -6.80 29.29
N VAL A 181 17.61 -6.76 27.99
CA VAL A 181 16.54 -6.88 26.98
C VAL A 181 16.08 -8.34 26.94
N VAL A 182 14.92 -8.61 27.55
CA VAL A 182 14.28 -9.91 27.43
C VAL A 182 13.66 -10.08 26.04
N LEU A 183 13.86 -11.25 25.43
CA LEU A 183 13.16 -11.60 24.20
C LEU A 183 11.65 -11.56 24.48
N ARG A 184 10.93 -10.77 23.69
CA ARG A 184 9.47 -10.66 23.76
C ARG A 184 8.84 -11.05 22.45
N ARG A 185 7.65 -11.63 22.52
CA ARG A 185 6.74 -11.69 21.36
C ARG A 185 6.12 -10.32 21.11
N LEU A 186 5.47 -10.18 19.96
CA LEU A 186 4.53 -9.08 19.73
C LEU A 186 3.30 -9.28 20.64
N SER A 187 2.79 -8.18 21.20
CA SER A 187 1.46 -8.13 21.80
C SER A 187 0.40 -8.49 20.75
N ASN A 188 -0.80 -8.84 21.20
CA ASN A 188 -1.92 -9.19 20.33
C ASN A 188 -2.26 -8.06 19.35
N ALA A 189 -2.19 -6.81 19.84
CA ALA A 189 -2.40 -5.62 19.02
C ALA A 189 -1.27 -5.44 17.99
N GLU A 190 0.00 -5.46 18.43
CA GLU A 190 1.15 -5.34 17.53
C GLU A 190 1.13 -6.43 16.44
N TYR A 191 0.84 -7.68 16.81
CA TYR A 191 0.74 -8.79 15.86
C TYR A 191 -0.38 -8.57 14.84
N THR A 192 -1.58 -8.18 15.30
CA THR A 192 -2.73 -7.93 14.42
C THR A 192 -2.44 -6.82 13.42
N PHE A 193 -1.98 -5.66 13.89
CA PHE A 193 -1.68 -4.54 12.99
C PHE A 193 -0.51 -4.84 12.05
N THR A 194 0.52 -5.56 12.51
CA THR A 194 1.62 -5.99 11.62
C THR A 194 1.10 -6.87 10.49
N ILE A 195 0.19 -7.81 10.77
CA ILE A 195 -0.39 -8.66 9.73
C ILE A 195 -1.26 -7.84 8.77
N GLN A 196 -2.04 -6.88 9.27
CA GLN A 196 -2.85 -5.99 8.43
C GLN A 196 -1.97 -5.13 7.52
N ASP A 197 -0.86 -4.59 8.04
CA ASP A 197 0.08 -3.78 7.26
C ASP A 197 0.80 -4.60 6.19
N LEU A 198 1.22 -5.82 6.52
CA LEU A 198 1.92 -6.70 5.58
C LEU A 198 1.00 -7.25 4.48
N THR A 199 -0.25 -7.54 4.81
CA THR A 199 -1.20 -8.18 3.88
C THR A 199 -2.10 -7.18 3.16
N GLY A 200 -2.33 -5.99 3.73
CA GLY A 200 -3.33 -5.03 3.26
C GLY A 200 -4.77 -5.50 3.47
N VAL A 201 -4.99 -6.61 4.19
CA VAL A 201 -6.31 -7.18 4.48
C VAL A 201 -6.60 -6.98 5.97
N PRO A 202 -7.83 -6.57 6.36
CA PRO A 202 -8.19 -6.34 7.76
C PRO A 202 -8.41 -7.65 8.53
N LEU A 203 -7.36 -8.47 8.64
CA LEU A 203 -7.36 -9.73 9.36
C LEU A 203 -7.24 -9.49 10.88
N GLU A 204 -7.88 -10.35 11.69
CA GLU A 204 -7.84 -10.29 13.15
C GLU A 204 -7.26 -11.59 13.76
N PRO A 205 -6.00 -11.94 13.47
CA PRO A 205 -5.45 -13.25 13.82
C PRO A 205 -5.33 -13.48 15.35
N ALA A 206 -5.21 -12.41 16.14
CA ALA A 206 -5.09 -12.50 17.59
C ALA A 206 -6.44 -12.54 18.33
N ARG A 207 -7.59 -12.54 17.63
CA ARG A 207 -8.92 -12.45 18.27
C ARG A 207 -9.20 -13.59 19.27
N GLN A 208 -8.62 -14.77 19.03
CA GLN A 208 -8.77 -15.93 19.91
C GLN A 208 -7.57 -16.13 20.86
N PHE A 209 -6.65 -15.18 20.93
CA PHE A 209 -5.49 -15.30 21.80
C PHE A 209 -5.90 -14.91 23.23
N PRO A 210 -5.27 -15.49 24.26
CA PRO A 210 -5.40 -14.96 25.61
C PRO A 210 -5.00 -13.49 25.66
N ALA A 211 -5.61 -12.73 26.56
CA ALA A 211 -5.20 -11.35 26.81
C ALA A 211 -3.72 -11.28 27.21
N ASP A 212 -3.02 -10.24 26.74
CA ASP A 212 -1.65 -9.99 27.16
C ASP A 212 -1.60 -9.58 28.63
N GLY A 213 -0.67 -10.17 29.38
CA GLY A 213 -0.45 -9.79 30.77
C GLY A 213 0.15 -8.38 30.88
N ALA A 214 -0.33 -7.59 31.83
CA ALA A 214 0.37 -6.39 32.27
C ALA A 214 1.28 -6.76 33.44
N ALA A 215 2.57 -6.41 33.38
CA ALA A 215 3.58 -6.77 34.39
C ALA A 215 3.41 -6.02 35.74
N GLY A 216 2.17 -5.75 36.16
CA GLY A 216 1.84 -4.86 37.29
C GLY A 216 1.82 -3.37 36.93
N GLU A 217 2.62 -2.95 35.94
CA GLU A 217 2.76 -1.55 35.51
C GLU A 217 1.72 -1.08 34.48
N GLY A 218 0.79 -1.95 34.08
CA GLY A 218 -0.28 -1.62 33.13
C GLY A 218 0.10 -1.66 31.65
N PHE A 219 1.38 -1.86 31.31
CA PHE A 219 1.84 -1.99 29.93
C PHE A 219 1.74 -3.43 29.41
N THR A 220 1.12 -3.61 28.26
CA THR A 220 0.92 -4.92 27.59
C THR A 220 2.08 -5.32 26.69
N ASN A 221 3.11 -4.48 26.54
CA ASN A 221 4.32 -4.78 25.76
C ASN A 221 5.54 -5.13 26.64
N ALA A 222 5.34 -5.24 27.95
CA ALA A 222 6.40 -5.63 28.89
C ALA A 222 6.81 -7.09 28.65
N GLY A 223 8.04 -7.31 28.17
CA GLY A 223 8.50 -8.63 27.72
C GLY A 223 8.40 -9.72 28.78
N GLN A 224 8.65 -9.38 30.04
CA GLN A 224 8.51 -10.28 31.19
C GLN A 224 7.09 -10.79 31.46
N ALA A 225 6.06 -10.07 30.99
CA ALA A 225 4.66 -10.49 31.08
C ALA A 225 4.13 -11.16 29.80
N LEU A 226 4.88 -11.10 28.70
CA LEU A 226 4.51 -11.70 27.41
C LEU A 226 4.98 -13.15 27.30
N VAL A 227 4.47 -13.98 28.20
CA VAL A 227 4.81 -15.42 28.27
C VAL A 227 4.19 -16.17 27.08
N MET A 228 4.91 -17.18 26.57
CA MET A 228 4.44 -18.10 25.54
C MET A 228 4.03 -19.42 26.18
N SER A 229 2.74 -19.77 26.12
CA SER A 229 2.25 -21.08 26.54
C SER A 229 2.11 -22.04 25.34
N PRO A 230 2.12 -23.37 25.55
CA PRO A 230 1.87 -24.32 24.47
C PRO A 230 0.53 -24.09 23.74
N ALA A 231 -0.52 -23.71 24.48
CA ALA A 231 -1.81 -23.38 23.90
C ALA A 231 -1.76 -22.12 23.03
N LEU A 232 -1.01 -21.09 23.46
CA LEU A 232 -0.82 -19.88 22.66
C LEU A 232 -0.04 -20.17 21.37
N LEU A 233 0.99 -21.02 21.43
CA LEU A 233 1.70 -21.43 20.22
C LEU A 233 0.78 -22.11 19.20
N GLN A 234 -0.13 -22.96 19.66
CA GLN A 234 -1.15 -23.57 18.78
C GLN A 234 -2.04 -22.50 18.14
N LYS A 235 -2.47 -21.49 18.90
CA LYS A 235 -3.24 -20.35 18.36
C LYS A 235 -2.47 -19.57 17.30
N TYR A 236 -1.16 -19.34 17.47
CA TYR A 236 -0.33 -18.74 16.43
C TYR A 236 -0.26 -19.58 15.15
N LEU A 237 -0.17 -20.92 15.27
CA LEU A 237 -0.17 -21.80 14.10
C LEU A 237 -1.51 -21.78 13.35
N ASP A 238 -2.63 -21.77 14.08
CA ASP A 238 -3.95 -21.71 13.48
C ASP A 238 -4.21 -20.35 12.82
N ALA A 239 -3.80 -19.26 13.47
CA ALA A 239 -3.80 -17.93 12.86
C ALA A 239 -2.94 -17.87 11.59
N GLY A 240 -1.75 -18.49 11.61
CA GLY A 240 -0.88 -18.58 10.44
C GLY A 240 -1.54 -19.29 9.26
N LYS A 241 -2.30 -20.38 9.51
CA LYS A 241 -3.08 -21.07 8.47
C LYS A 241 -4.21 -20.19 7.94
N GLU A 242 -4.91 -19.48 8.81
CA GLU A 242 -5.96 -18.54 8.42
C GLU A 242 -5.38 -17.45 7.50
N ILE A 243 -4.31 -16.77 7.92
CA ILE A 243 -3.62 -15.76 7.10
C ILE A 243 -3.17 -16.35 5.76
N ALA A 244 -2.58 -17.55 5.76
CA ALA A 244 -2.13 -18.21 4.53
C ALA A 244 -3.30 -18.54 3.58
N SER A 245 -4.50 -18.80 4.09
CA SER A 245 -5.68 -19.05 3.25
C SER A 245 -6.16 -17.83 2.46
N HIS A 246 -5.75 -16.63 2.87
CA HIS A 246 -5.97 -15.38 2.15
C HIS A 246 -4.91 -15.10 1.09
N ALA A 247 -3.83 -15.89 1.03
CA ALA A 247 -2.75 -15.69 0.05
C ALA A 247 -3.18 -16.17 -1.34
N VAL A 248 -2.98 -15.30 -2.33
CA VAL A 248 -3.22 -15.56 -3.74
C VAL A 248 -1.87 -15.59 -4.46
N LEU A 249 -1.50 -16.76 -4.96
CA LEU A 249 -0.29 -16.95 -5.73
C LEU A 249 -0.46 -16.39 -7.16
N LEU A 250 0.44 -15.51 -7.56
CA LEU A 250 0.49 -14.89 -8.87
C LEU A 250 1.73 -15.40 -9.64
N PRO A 251 1.77 -15.30 -10.97
CA PRO A 251 2.95 -15.69 -11.75
C PRO A 251 4.23 -14.95 -11.34
N ASP A 252 4.11 -13.73 -10.82
CA ASP A 252 5.19 -12.80 -10.49
C ASP A 252 5.29 -12.48 -8.98
N GLY A 253 4.50 -13.14 -8.13
CA GLY A 253 4.55 -12.89 -6.69
C GLY A 253 3.35 -13.44 -5.93
N ILE A 254 3.03 -12.77 -4.82
CA ILE A 254 1.90 -13.11 -3.94
C ILE A 254 1.17 -11.82 -3.62
N ARG A 255 -0.16 -11.88 -3.58
CA ARG A 255 -0.99 -10.87 -2.94
C ARG A 255 -1.87 -11.53 -1.87
N PHE A 256 -2.51 -10.73 -1.03
CA PHE A 256 -3.57 -11.22 -0.15
C PHE A 256 -4.92 -10.70 -0.62
N ALA A 257 -5.98 -11.45 -0.32
CA ALA A 257 -7.35 -11.11 -0.65
C ALA A 257 -8.26 -11.24 0.58
N PRO A 258 -9.34 -10.45 0.70
CA PRO A 258 -10.30 -10.61 1.79
C PRO A 258 -11.02 -11.96 1.78
N GLY A 259 -11.26 -12.53 0.60
CA GLY A 259 -11.84 -13.88 0.46
C GLY A 259 -10.77 -14.97 0.44
N THR A 260 -11.16 -16.19 0.76
CA THR A 260 -10.27 -17.36 0.80
C THR A 260 -10.51 -18.34 -0.35
N THR A 261 -11.51 -18.11 -1.18
CA THR A 261 -11.84 -18.99 -2.32
C THR A 261 -11.47 -18.35 -3.66
N ARG A 262 -11.17 -19.19 -4.66
CA ARG A 262 -10.90 -18.72 -6.03
C ARG A 262 -12.07 -17.95 -6.63
N GLN A 263 -13.30 -18.30 -6.23
CA GLN A 263 -14.49 -17.61 -6.69
C GLN A 263 -14.56 -16.19 -6.13
N ASP A 264 -14.24 -15.99 -4.85
CA ASP A 264 -14.18 -14.66 -4.24
C ASP A 264 -13.14 -13.78 -4.95
N TRP A 265 -11.95 -14.32 -5.20
CA TRP A 265 -10.88 -13.59 -5.89
C TRP A 265 -11.28 -13.20 -7.31
N SER A 266 -11.97 -14.09 -8.02
CA SER A 266 -12.47 -13.83 -9.37
C SER A 266 -13.55 -12.74 -9.35
N ASN A 267 -14.48 -12.83 -8.40
CA ASN A 267 -15.57 -11.86 -8.25
C ASN A 267 -15.03 -10.47 -7.86
N GLU A 268 -14.05 -10.42 -6.96
CA GLU A 268 -13.34 -9.20 -6.57
C GLU A 268 -12.73 -8.50 -7.79
N LEU A 269 -11.94 -9.23 -8.59
CA LEU A 269 -11.29 -8.69 -9.79
C LEU A 269 -12.31 -8.25 -10.84
N VAL A 270 -13.38 -9.03 -11.04
CA VAL A 270 -14.47 -8.64 -11.95
C VAL A 270 -15.18 -7.38 -11.47
N ALA A 271 -15.40 -7.24 -10.15
CA ALA A 271 -16.00 -6.05 -9.58
C ALA A 271 -15.09 -4.82 -9.71
N GLU A 272 -13.78 -4.98 -9.55
CA GLU A 272 -12.78 -3.92 -9.79
C GLU A 272 -12.78 -3.47 -11.25
N ILE A 273 -12.75 -4.41 -12.19
CA ILE A 273 -12.84 -4.14 -13.63
C ILE A 273 -14.14 -3.38 -13.94
N LYS A 274 -15.29 -3.86 -13.46
CA LYS A 274 -16.58 -3.20 -13.66
C LYS A 274 -16.59 -1.78 -13.09
N ARG A 275 -15.99 -1.57 -11.92
CA ARG A 275 -15.89 -0.25 -11.29
C ARG A 275 -15.06 0.71 -12.13
N LEU A 276 -13.92 0.25 -12.66
CA LEU A 276 -13.05 1.03 -13.54
C LEU A 276 -13.77 1.44 -14.82
N TYR A 277 -14.43 0.50 -15.50
CA TYR A 277 -15.15 0.80 -16.74
C TYR A 277 -16.43 1.59 -16.51
N GLY A 278 -17.13 1.37 -15.40
CA GLY A 278 -18.36 2.09 -15.03
C GLY A 278 -18.15 3.59 -14.82
N GLN A 279 -16.91 4.06 -14.66
CA GLN A 279 -16.60 5.50 -14.65
C GLN A 279 -16.76 6.17 -16.02
N HIS A 280 -16.75 5.39 -17.10
CA HIS A 280 -16.71 5.88 -18.48
C HIS A 280 -17.80 5.31 -19.38
N ALA A 281 -18.46 4.24 -18.96
CA ALA A 281 -19.48 3.53 -19.73
C ALA A 281 -20.75 3.27 -18.90
N ASP A 282 -21.87 3.05 -19.58
CA ASP A 282 -23.12 2.64 -18.94
C ASP A 282 -23.07 1.19 -18.41
N ALA A 283 -24.17 0.74 -17.80
CA ALA A 283 -24.29 -0.62 -17.25
C ALA A 283 -24.12 -1.72 -18.32
N GLN A 284 -24.28 -1.39 -19.59
CA GLN A 284 -24.10 -2.28 -20.73
C GLN A 284 -22.70 -2.16 -21.34
N GLY A 285 -21.81 -1.31 -20.79
CA GLY A 285 -20.46 -1.10 -21.30
C GLY A 285 -20.40 -0.15 -22.51
N LYS A 286 -21.47 0.59 -22.81
CA LYS A 286 -21.49 1.57 -23.90
C LYS A 286 -20.97 2.92 -23.43
N LEU A 287 -20.08 3.50 -24.24
CA LEU A 287 -19.58 4.84 -24.00
C LEU A 287 -20.67 5.89 -24.30
N PRO A 288 -20.74 7.00 -23.56
CA PRO A 288 -21.64 8.11 -23.86
C PRO A 288 -21.13 8.89 -25.08
N LEU A 289 -21.25 8.30 -26.27
CA LEU A 289 -20.63 8.75 -27.52
C LEU A 289 -20.95 10.22 -27.84
N ALA A 290 -22.17 10.68 -27.55
CA ALA A 290 -22.56 12.08 -27.73
C ALA A 290 -21.66 13.07 -26.98
N ARG A 291 -21.23 12.73 -25.75
CA ARG A 291 -20.31 13.58 -24.96
C ARG A 291 -18.93 13.65 -25.61
N TYR A 292 -18.44 12.52 -26.14
CA TYR A 292 -17.16 12.47 -26.83
C TYR A 292 -17.20 13.21 -28.15
N LEU A 293 -18.28 13.08 -28.93
CA LEU A 293 -18.47 13.83 -30.17
C LEU A 293 -18.56 15.33 -29.89
N ALA A 294 -19.32 15.77 -28.90
CA ALA A 294 -19.40 17.17 -28.49
C ALA A 294 -18.00 17.75 -28.21
N ALA A 295 -17.17 17.02 -27.45
CA ALA A 295 -15.78 17.43 -27.19
C ALA A 295 -14.95 17.57 -28.49
N THR A 296 -15.08 16.63 -29.43
CA THR A 296 -14.37 16.75 -30.73
C THR A 296 -14.88 17.89 -31.62
N LEU A 297 -16.14 18.28 -31.49
CA LEU A 297 -16.75 19.35 -32.26
C LEU A 297 -16.41 20.73 -31.66
N GLU A 298 -16.43 20.85 -30.33
CA GLU A 298 -16.11 22.08 -29.61
C GLU A 298 -14.62 22.42 -29.68
N GLU A 299 -13.74 21.42 -29.55
CA GLU A 299 -12.29 21.63 -29.58
C GLU A 299 -11.69 21.43 -30.98
N ARG A 300 -12.52 21.31 -32.03
CA ARG A 300 -12.07 20.87 -33.36
C ARG A 300 -10.90 21.69 -33.89
N ASP A 301 -11.02 23.01 -33.88
CA ASP A 301 -9.99 23.90 -34.45
C ASP A 301 -8.70 23.85 -33.63
N ALA A 302 -8.80 23.76 -32.31
CA ALA A 302 -7.65 23.61 -31.41
C ALA A 302 -6.94 22.26 -31.59
N LEU A 303 -7.70 21.19 -31.83
CA LEU A 303 -7.17 19.85 -32.09
C LEU A 303 -6.56 19.74 -33.50
N LEU A 304 -7.16 20.38 -34.52
CA LEU A 304 -6.64 20.39 -35.90
C LEU A 304 -5.37 21.24 -36.03
N SER A 305 -5.31 22.39 -35.36
CA SER A 305 -4.12 23.26 -35.33
C SER A 305 -2.98 22.70 -34.49
N GLY A 306 -3.23 21.66 -33.69
CA GLY A 306 -2.28 21.10 -32.73
C GLY A 306 -2.09 21.96 -31.47
N ALA A 307 -2.88 23.02 -31.29
CA ALA A 307 -2.86 23.86 -30.09
C ALA A 307 -3.26 23.09 -28.83
N LYS A 308 -4.14 22.09 -28.97
CA LYS A 308 -4.49 21.14 -27.91
C LYS A 308 -4.32 19.70 -28.39
N THR A 309 -3.96 18.82 -27.47
CA THR A 309 -4.00 17.37 -27.68
C THR A 309 -5.37 16.80 -27.27
N PRO A 310 -5.79 15.65 -27.85
CA PRO A 310 -7.00 14.97 -27.39
C PRO A 310 -6.97 14.61 -25.90
N ALA A 311 -5.79 14.37 -25.32
CA ALA A 311 -5.67 14.09 -23.90
C ALA A 311 -6.02 15.31 -23.03
N GLN A 312 -5.55 16.51 -23.42
CA GLN A 312 -5.89 17.77 -22.73
C GLN A 312 -7.39 18.08 -22.84
N ALA A 313 -7.95 17.98 -24.05
CA ALA A 313 -9.38 18.18 -24.28
C ALA A 313 -10.26 17.20 -23.48
N ALA A 314 -9.81 15.95 -23.32
CA ALA A 314 -10.52 14.97 -22.52
C ALA A 314 -10.47 15.30 -21.02
N ALA A 315 -9.31 15.72 -20.51
CA ALA A 315 -9.14 16.08 -19.11
C ALA A 315 -10.02 17.27 -18.70
N GLU A 316 -10.08 18.32 -19.52
CA GLU A 316 -10.93 19.51 -19.28
C GLU A 316 -12.42 19.17 -19.18
N ARG A 317 -12.85 18.06 -19.78
CA ARG A 317 -14.27 17.67 -19.90
C ARG A 317 -14.65 16.44 -19.10
N GLY A 318 -13.74 15.94 -18.25
CA GLY A 318 -13.95 14.72 -17.46
C GLY A 318 -14.22 13.49 -18.33
N LEU A 319 -13.56 13.40 -19.48
CA LEU A 319 -13.66 12.29 -20.42
C LEU A 319 -12.40 11.42 -20.36
N ASN A 320 -12.54 10.14 -20.73
CA ASN A 320 -11.38 9.26 -20.84
C ASN A 320 -10.49 9.68 -22.04
N PRO A 321 -9.19 9.97 -21.84
CA PRO A 321 -8.30 10.46 -22.90
C PRO A 321 -8.05 9.45 -24.01
N LYS A 322 -8.05 8.15 -23.68
CA LYS A 322 -7.85 7.08 -24.66
C LYS A 322 -9.04 6.97 -25.62
N TYR A 323 -10.26 7.05 -25.09
CA TYR A 323 -11.48 7.01 -25.90
C TYR A 323 -11.62 8.25 -26.78
N LEU A 324 -11.35 9.45 -26.26
CA LEU A 324 -11.40 10.66 -27.08
C LEU A 324 -10.31 10.65 -28.16
N GLY A 325 -9.08 10.22 -27.83
CA GLY A 325 -7.99 10.09 -28.79
C GLY A 325 -8.28 9.09 -29.90
N THR A 326 -8.87 7.94 -29.55
CA THR A 326 -9.27 6.93 -30.55
C THR A 326 -10.38 7.45 -31.46
N LEU A 327 -11.39 8.12 -30.89
CA LEU A 327 -12.45 8.73 -31.69
C LEU A 327 -11.89 9.82 -32.62
N TRP A 328 -11.02 10.70 -32.11
CA TRP A 328 -10.38 11.74 -32.89
C TRP A 328 -9.59 11.16 -34.07
N GLN A 329 -8.79 10.12 -33.82
CA GLN A 329 -8.04 9.42 -34.85
C GLN A 329 -8.98 8.81 -35.91
N VAL A 330 -10.06 8.15 -35.47
CA VAL A 330 -11.08 7.59 -36.37
C VAL A 330 -11.76 8.68 -37.19
N LEU A 331 -11.94 9.90 -36.68
CA LEU A 331 -12.59 11.00 -37.40
C LEU A 331 -11.65 11.74 -38.37
N THR A 332 -10.33 11.65 -38.19
CA THR A 332 -9.34 12.47 -38.92
C THR A 332 -8.39 11.71 -39.84
N GLN A 333 -8.28 10.38 -39.71
CA GLN A 333 -7.44 9.56 -40.62
C GLN A 333 -7.91 9.63 -42.08
N LYS A 334 -7.11 9.18 -43.06
CA LYS A 334 -7.48 9.23 -44.50
C LYS A 334 -8.09 7.94 -45.05
N GLU A 335 -7.65 6.77 -44.56
CA GLU A 335 -8.14 5.47 -45.05
C GLU A 335 -9.53 5.15 -44.48
N THR A 336 -10.54 4.91 -45.33
CA THR A 336 -11.89 4.57 -44.86
C THR A 336 -12.71 3.69 -45.77
N THR A 337 -13.69 3.04 -45.14
CA THR A 337 -14.88 2.48 -45.78
C THR A 337 -15.88 3.59 -46.14
N PRO A 338 -16.77 3.38 -47.12
CA PRO A 338 -17.77 4.39 -47.52
C PRO A 338 -18.63 4.91 -46.35
N VAL A 339 -18.98 4.04 -45.39
CA VAL A 339 -19.77 4.41 -44.20
C VAL A 339 -19.01 5.40 -43.31
N LEU A 340 -17.73 5.13 -43.02
CA LEU A 340 -16.94 6.04 -42.20
C LEU A 340 -16.64 7.35 -42.92
N ALA A 341 -16.49 7.33 -44.25
CA ALA A 341 -16.33 8.54 -45.04
C ALA A 341 -17.54 9.48 -44.89
N ALA A 342 -18.76 8.94 -45.00
CA ALA A 342 -20.00 9.71 -44.80
C ALA A 342 -20.10 10.30 -43.38
N ILE A 343 -19.79 9.49 -42.34
CA ILE A 343 -19.80 9.97 -40.94
C ILE A 343 -18.79 11.10 -40.72
N ARG A 344 -17.62 11.05 -41.36
CA ARG A 344 -16.61 12.10 -41.24
C ARG A 344 -16.98 13.38 -41.96
N GLU A 345 -17.53 13.28 -43.17
CA GLU A 345 -18.06 14.43 -43.89
C GLU A 345 -19.17 15.11 -43.08
N ARG A 346 -20.05 14.30 -42.48
CA ARG A 346 -21.08 14.80 -41.57
C ARG A 346 -20.46 15.45 -40.33
N TRP A 347 -19.52 14.77 -39.69
CA TRP A 347 -18.80 15.33 -38.54
C TRP A 347 -18.12 16.65 -38.87
N ALA A 348 -17.49 16.78 -40.04
CA ALA A 348 -16.79 18.00 -40.48
C ALA A 348 -17.76 19.18 -40.70
N SER A 349 -18.99 18.92 -41.15
CA SER A 349 -20.02 19.95 -41.36
C SER A 349 -20.84 20.28 -40.11
N CYS A 350 -20.85 19.40 -39.09
CA CYS A 350 -21.58 19.62 -37.84
C CYS A 350 -21.02 20.78 -37.00
N LYS A 351 -21.92 21.46 -36.27
CA LYS A 351 -21.59 22.40 -35.19
C LYS A 351 -21.59 21.66 -33.84
N PRO A 352 -21.01 22.25 -32.76
CA PRO A 352 -21.03 21.66 -31.42
C PRO A 352 -22.39 21.10 -30.93
N GLY A 353 -23.48 21.80 -31.23
CA GLY A 353 -24.84 21.39 -30.84
C GLY A 353 -25.37 20.13 -31.56
N ASP A 354 -24.73 19.69 -32.66
CA ASP A 354 -25.20 18.57 -33.47
C ASP A 354 -24.73 17.19 -32.96
N ALA A 355 -23.94 17.17 -31.88
CA ALA A 355 -23.30 15.96 -31.35
C ALA A 355 -24.28 14.80 -31.08
N ALA A 356 -25.47 15.10 -30.54
CA ALA A 356 -26.48 14.10 -30.22
C ALA A 356 -27.06 13.45 -31.49
N ASN A 357 -27.30 14.25 -32.53
CA ASN A 357 -27.83 13.77 -33.81
C ASN A 357 -26.80 12.86 -34.51
N LEU A 358 -25.54 13.28 -34.53
CA LEU A 358 -24.45 12.48 -35.07
C LEU A 358 -24.25 11.18 -34.27
N ALA A 359 -24.36 11.23 -32.94
CA ALA A 359 -24.30 10.03 -32.10
C ALA A 359 -25.46 9.07 -32.42
N ALA A 360 -26.68 9.58 -32.63
CA ALA A 360 -27.83 8.76 -32.99
C ALA A 360 -27.66 8.09 -34.36
N GLU A 361 -27.12 8.82 -35.35
CA GLU A 361 -26.79 8.28 -36.66
C GLU A 361 -25.76 7.14 -36.58
N ILE A 362 -24.65 7.36 -35.85
CA ILE A 362 -23.66 6.32 -35.60
C ILE A 362 -24.30 5.13 -34.87
N GLY A 363 -25.20 5.39 -33.93
CA GLY A 363 -25.95 4.36 -33.22
C GLY A 363 -26.78 3.46 -34.15
N ARG A 364 -27.43 4.02 -35.17
CA ARG A 364 -28.17 3.23 -36.17
C ARG A 364 -27.24 2.38 -37.03
N TRP A 365 -26.13 2.94 -37.49
CA TRP A 365 -25.09 2.18 -38.20
C TRP A 365 -24.54 1.03 -37.34
N GLN A 366 -24.27 1.27 -36.06
CA GLN A 366 -23.82 0.23 -35.13
C GLN A 366 -24.86 -0.88 -34.99
N GLN A 367 -26.15 -0.56 -34.90
CA GLN A 367 -27.22 -1.57 -34.81
C GLN A 367 -27.33 -2.45 -36.06
N MET A 368 -27.08 -1.89 -37.25
CA MET A 368 -27.12 -2.65 -38.51
C MET A 368 -25.86 -3.48 -38.76
N LEU A 369 -24.70 -2.93 -38.40
CA LEU A 369 -23.39 -3.52 -38.70
C LEU A 369 -22.85 -4.38 -37.57
N THR A 370 -23.50 -4.40 -36.41
CA THR A 370 -23.03 -5.17 -35.25
C THR A 370 -24.17 -5.81 -34.47
N ARG A 371 -23.87 -6.95 -33.85
CA ARG A 371 -24.73 -7.62 -32.88
C ARG A 371 -23.99 -7.78 -31.56
N PHE A 372 -24.64 -7.37 -30.47
CA PHE A 372 -24.15 -7.58 -29.12
C PHE A 372 -24.48 -8.99 -28.64
N GLN A 373 -23.51 -9.67 -28.03
CA GLN A 373 -23.72 -10.97 -27.37
C GLN A 373 -23.69 -10.83 -25.86
N ASN A 374 -24.29 -11.79 -25.15
CA ASN A 374 -24.16 -11.86 -23.70
C ASN A 374 -22.69 -12.08 -23.31
N VAL A 375 -22.22 -11.24 -22.40
CA VAL A 375 -20.87 -11.35 -21.82
C VAL A 375 -20.86 -12.59 -20.91
N GLY A 376 -20.05 -13.59 -21.23
CA GLY A 376 -19.95 -14.81 -20.39
C GLY A 376 -19.34 -16.04 -21.05
N HIS A 377 -19.29 -16.12 -22.38
CA HIS A 377 -18.81 -17.31 -23.11
C HIS A 377 -17.41 -17.17 -23.73
N LEU A 378 -16.59 -16.21 -23.28
CA LEU A 378 -15.29 -15.87 -23.91
C LEU A 378 -15.39 -15.55 -25.42
N LYS A 379 -16.61 -15.25 -25.90
CA LYS A 379 -16.87 -14.82 -27.28
C LYS A 379 -16.75 -13.31 -27.40
N PRO A 380 -16.41 -12.77 -28.60
CA PRO A 380 -16.43 -11.34 -28.84
C PRO A 380 -17.78 -10.74 -28.45
N TRP A 381 -17.75 -9.74 -27.57
CA TRP A 381 -18.94 -9.04 -27.08
C TRP A 381 -19.71 -8.33 -28.21
N VAL A 382 -18.97 -7.85 -29.21
CA VAL A 382 -19.51 -7.24 -30.44
C VAL A 382 -19.11 -8.11 -31.62
N VAL A 383 -20.08 -8.55 -32.40
CA VAL A 383 -19.88 -9.36 -33.60
C VAL A 383 -20.29 -8.56 -34.84
N PRO A 384 -19.47 -8.50 -35.90
CA PRO A 384 -19.83 -7.80 -37.12
C PRO A 384 -20.97 -8.52 -37.84
N VAL A 385 -21.86 -7.73 -38.43
CA VAL A 385 -22.94 -8.16 -39.31
C VAL A 385 -22.66 -7.55 -40.68
N ASN A 386 -22.66 -8.39 -41.72
CA ASN A 386 -22.56 -7.90 -43.09
C ASN A 386 -23.97 -7.89 -43.71
N PRO A 387 -24.60 -6.71 -43.85
CA PRO A 387 -25.94 -6.62 -44.43
C PRO A 387 -25.92 -6.65 -45.97
N LEU A 388 -24.75 -6.69 -46.61
CA LEU A 388 -24.65 -6.65 -48.07
C LEU A 388 -25.13 -7.98 -48.67
N VAL A 389 -26.13 -7.88 -49.54
CA VAL A 389 -26.62 -8.96 -50.37
C VAL A 389 -26.32 -8.65 -51.84
N ALA A 390 -25.89 -9.66 -52.60
CA ALA A 390 -25.58 -9.48 -54.02
C ALA A 390 -26.83 -9.19 -54.87
N ARG A 391 -28.01 -9.56 -54.37
CA ARG A 391 -29.30 -9.36 -55.01
C ARG A 391 -30.40 -9.28 -53.96
N GLN A 392 -31.35 -8.37 -54.16
CA GLN A 392 -32.56 -8.27 -53.36
C GLN A 392 -33.77 -8.24 -54.29
N GLU A 393 -34.75 -9.12 -54.07
CA GLU A 393 -36.02 -9.10 -54.80
C GLU A 393 -36.98 -8.13 -54.12
N VAL A 394 -37.48 -7.15 -54.88
CA VAL A 394 -38.45 -6.16 -54.39
C VAL A 394 -39.76 -6.35 -55.15
N ARG A 395 -40.88 -6.48 -54.42
CA ARG A 395 -42.22 -6.58 -55.00
C ARG A 395 -43.03 -5.36 -54.62
N LEU A 396 -43.31 -4.50 -55.59
CA LEU A 396 -44.07 -3.27 -55.41
C LEU A 396 -45.40 -3.38 -56.15
N LYS A 397 -46.51 -3.07 -55.47
CA LYS A 397 -47.82 -2.94 -56.11
C LYS A 397 -47.96 -1.53 -56.66
N LEU A 398 -47.86 -1.38 -57.97
CA LEU A 398 -48.02 -0.10 -58.65
C LEU A 398 -49.51 0.23 -58.82
N GLN A 399 -49.90 1.46 -58.49
CA GLN A 399 -51.24 1.96 -58.84
C GLN A 399 -51.21 2.54 -60.26
N PRO A 400 -52.22 2.29 -61.10
CA PRO A 400 -52.27 2.85 -62.44
C PRO A 400 -52.41 4.38 -62.35
N PRO A 401 -51.66 5.14 -63.17
CA PRO A 401 -51.75 6.59 -63.16
C PRO A 401 -53.14 7.03 -63.63
N ALA A 402 -53.71 8.03 -62.97
CA ALA A 402 -54.88 8.72 -63.47
C ALA A 402 -54.46 9.47 -64.74
N GLU A 403 -55.02 9.09 -65.89
CA GLU A 403 -54.82 9.73 -67.21
C GLU A 403 -53.40 9.64 -67.79
N GLY A 404 -53.04 8.47 -68.31
CA GLY A 404 -51.99 8.33 -69.34
C GLY A 404 -50.54 8.68 -68.95
N GLY A 405 -50.25 8.91 -67.68
CA GLY A 405 -48.91 9.24 -67.19
C GLY A 405 -47.94 8.05 -67.16
N GLU A 406 -46.63 8.33 -67.15
CA GLU A 406 -45.57 7.34 -66.89
C GLU A 406 -45.40 7.10 -65.38
N ILE A 407 -45.12 5.85 -64.99
CA ILE A 407 -44.67 5.52 -63.64
C ILE A 407 -43.14 5.49 -63.63
N VAL A 408 -42.52 6.50 -63.03
CA VAL A 408 -41.06 6.53 -62.84
C VAL A 408 -40.73 5.92 -61.47
N ILE A 409 -39.89 4.89 -61.47
CA ILE A 409 -39.38 4.26 -60.25
C ILE A 409 -37.96 4.76 -60.02
N HIS A 410 -37.72 5.38 -58.87
CA HIS A 410 -36.39 5.79 -58.43
C HIS A 410 -35.86 4.81 -57.39
N LEU A 411 -34.60 4.38 -57.56
CA LEU A 411 -33.86 3.71 -56.49
C LEU A 411 -33.19 4.79 -55.64
N GLY A 412 -33.71 5.00 -54.44
CA GLY A 412 -33.05 5.80 -53.41
C GLY A 412 -32.03 4.94 -52.68
N VAL A 413 -30.85 5.51 -52.40
CA VAL A 413 -29.89 4.90 -51.47
C VAL A 413 -30.10 5.61 -50.14
N GLY A 414 -30.72 4.91 -49.18
CA GLY A 414 -30.84 5.40 -47.81
C GLY A 414 -29.53 5.24 -47.03
N ASN A 415 -29.38 6.04 -45.96
CA ASN A 415 -28.46 5.75 -44.87
C ASN A 415 -29.03 4.65 -43.95
N ALA A 416 -28.41 4.41 -42.79
CA ALA A 416 -28.90 3.45 -41.81
C ALA A 416 -30.22 3.91 -41.16
N GLY A 417 -31.34 3.84 -41.89
CA GLY A 417 -32.69 4.02 -41.33
C GLY A 417 -33.71 4.80 -42.16
N ASP A 418 -33.48 5.06 -43.45
CA ASP A 418 -34.37 5.72 -44.41
C ASP A 418 -34.79 4.80 -45.57
#